data_AF-A0A929NQW2-F1
#
_entry.id   AF-A0A929NQW2-F1
#
_cell.length_a   1.000
_cell.length_b   1.000
_cell.length_c   1.000
_cell.angle_alpha   90.00
_cell.angle_beta   90.00
_cell.angle_gamma   90.00
#
_symmetry.space_group_name_H-M   'P 1'
#
loop_
_entity.id
_entity.type
_entity.pdbx_description
1 polymer ?
#
loop_
_entity_poly.entity_id
_entity_poly.type
_entity_poly.pdbx_seq_one_letter_code
_entity_poly.pdbx_strand_id
1 'polypeptide(L)'
;MRNIISIIAVLFGLASFTTPARADIAIGAGVSTLGYGVHVATSMTDFVAIRFNANFGEIDVPGADLIGDSFGGVDYDVDASFGTYGLVADFHPMALSPIGAGLVVSGGLYYNNNEFTFTADPLT
;
A
#
# COMPACT_ATOMS: atom_id res chain seq x y z
N MET A 1 -12.95 26.55 -0.07
CA MET A 1 -12.36 25.41 0.68
C MET A 1 -11.05 25.07 -0.03
N ARG A 2 -9.90 25.21 0.65
CA ARG A 2 -8.56 25.00 0.06
C ARG A 2 -8.13 23.58 0.40
N ASN A 3 -8.00 22.73 -0.62
CA ASN A 3 -7.53 21.36 -0.46
C ASN A 3 -5.99 21.38 -0.32
N ILE A 4 -5.48 20.89 0.79
CA ILE A 4 -4.04 20.71 1.03
C ILE A 4 -3.71 19.26 0.65
N ILE A 5 -2.95 19.09 -0.43
CA ILE A 5 -2.45 17.80 -0.90
C ILE A 5 -1.13 17.56 -0.17
N SER A 6 -1.10 16.63 0.79
CA SER A 6 0.12 16.20 1.45
C SER A 6 0.67 14.96 0.74
N ILE A 7 1.83 15.10 0.10
CA ILE A 7 2.60 13.99 -0.49
C ILE A 7 3.56 13.48 0.58
N ILE A 8 3.34 12.27 1.11
CA ILE A 8 4.31 11.59 1.98
C ILE A 8 4.90 10.42 1.18
N ALA A 9 6.17 10.54 0.81
CA ALA A 9 6.95 9.47 0.21
C ALA A 9 7.66 8.69 1.33
N VAL A 10 7.23 7.46 1.61
CA VAL A 10 7.94 6.54 2.51
C VAL A 10 8.70 5.53 1.67
N LEU A 11 10.03 5.58 1.77
CA LEU A 11 10.97 4.73 1.04
C LEU A 11 11.35 3.52 1.91
N PHE A 12 10.69 2.37 1.72
CA PHE A 12 11.12 1.10 2.32
C PHE A 12 11.84 0.25 1.27
N GLY A 13 13.15 0.14 1.41
CA GLY A 13 13.99 -0.73 0.59
C GLY A 13 14.03 -2.15 1.13
N LEU A 14 13.26 -3.07 0.52
CA LEU A 14 13.56 -4.49 0.58
C LEU A 14 14.36 -4.89 -0.66
N ALA A 15 15.61 -5.29 -0.46
CA ALA A 15 16.43 -5.91 -1.49
C ALA A 15 15.81 -7.25 -1.89
N SER A 16 15.06 -7.24 -2.99
CA SER A 16 14.52 -8.45 -3.60
C SER A 16 15.57 -9.02 -4.56
N PHE A 17 16.03 -10.25 -4.30
CA PHE A 17 16.82 -11.01 -5.25
C PHE A 17 15.92 -11.41 -6.43
N THR A 18 15.91 -10.62 -7.50
CA THR A 18 15.23 -10.97 -8.75
C THR A 18 16.19 -11.70 -9.68
N THR A 19 16.00 -13.00 -9.84
CA THR A 19 16.51 -13.75 -10.99
C THR A 19 15.90 -13.15 -12.27
N PRO A 20 16.67 -12.90 -13.34
CA PRO A 20 16.14 -12.38 -14.60
C PRO A 20 15.47 -13.51 -15.39
N ALA A 21 14.42 -14.11 -14.83
CA ALA A 21 13.46 -14.83 -15.64
C ALA A 21 12.48 -13.74 -16.12
N ARG A 22 12.53 -13.42 -17.42
CA ARG A 22 11.52 -12.61 -18.11
C ARG A 22 10.20 -13.40 -18.04
N ALA A 23 9.55 -13.36 -16.89
CA ALA A 23 8.26 -13.96 -16.69
C ALA A 23 7.23 -12.97 -17.24
N ASP A 24 6.46 -13.40 -18.23
CA ASP A 24 5.38 -12.59 -18.81
C ASP A 24 4.31 -12.23 -17.77
N ILE A 25 4.26 -13.01 -16.68
CA ILE A 25 3.38 -12.81 -15.53
C ILE A 25 4.21 -12.92 -14.24
N ALA A 26 4.08 -11.92 -13.37
CA ALA A 26 4.61 -11.92 -12.02
C ALA A 26 3.45 -11.92 -11.03
N ILE A 27 3.54 -12.75 -10.00
CA ILE A 27 2.57 -12.82 -8.90
C ILE A 27 3.35 -12.54 -7.63
N GLY A 28 2.83 -11.62 -6.80
CA GLY A 28 3.44 -11.29 -5.52
C GLY A 28 2.38 -11.11 -4.43
N ALA A 29 2.83 -11.24 -3.19
CA ALA A 29 2.07 -10.92 -1.99
C ALA A 29 2.87 -9.92 -1.16
N GLY A 30 2.19 -9.09 -0.38
CA GLY A 30 2.85 -8.08 0.44
C GLY A 30 1.96 -7.56 1.56
N VAL A 31 2.59 -6.79 2.45
CA VAL A 31 1.94 -6.06 3.53
C VAL A 31 2.26 -4.59 3.35
N SER A 32 1.25 -3.74 3.54
CA SER A 32 1.32 -2.30 3.39
C SER A 32 0.44 -1.61 4.43
N THR A 33 0.39 -0.28 4.39
CA THR A 33 -0.56 0.51 5.21
C THR A 33 -2.02 0.29 4.81
N LEU A 34 -2.29 -0.33 3.65
CA LEU A 34 -3.62 -0.70 3.19
C LEU A 34 -3.99 -2.14 3.55
N GLY A 35 -3.24 -2.76 4.47
CA GLY A 35 -3.38 -4.17 4.84
C GLY A 35 -2.45 -5.09 4.07
N TYR A 36 -2.81 -6.37 4.02
CA TYR A 36 -2.10 -7.40 3.28
C TYR A 36 -2.78 -7.64 1.93
N GLY A 37 -2.01 -8.00 0.91
CA GLY A 37 -2.56 -8.08 -0.43
C GLY A 37 -1.75 -8.93 -1.37
N VAL A 38 -2.34 -9.17 -2.52
CA VAL A 38 -1.71 -9.82 -3.67
C VAL A 38 -1.71 -8.88 -4.85
N HIS A 39 -0.70 -9.03 -5.69
CA HIS A 39 -0.62 -8.34 -6.97
C HIS A 39 -0.24 -9.30 -8.08
N VAL A 40 -0.83 -9.07 -9.24
CA VAL A 40 -0.53 -9.80 -10.47
C VAL A 40 -0.13 -8.78 -11.51
N ALA A 41 1.09 -8.88 -12.02
CA ALA A 41 1.62 -8.02 -13.06
C ALA A 41 1.87 -8.81 -14.33
N THR A 42 1.62 -8.18 -15.49
CA THR A 42 1.95 -8.74 -16.79
C THR A 42 2.69 -7.71 -17.64
N SER A 43 3.77 -8.14 -18.28
CA SER A 43 4.58 -7.27 -19.13
C SER A 43 3.90 -7.09 -20.49
N MET A 44 3.59 -5.84 -20.85
CA MET A 44 3.03 -5.51 -22.17
C MET A 44 4.15 -5.20 -23.18
N THR A 45 5.23 -4.59 -22.70
CA THR A 45 6.44 -4.28 -23.47
C THR A 45 7.65 -4.41 -22.56
N ASP A 46 8.87 -4.24 -23.09
CA ASP A 46 10.09 -4.27 -22.27
C ASP A 46 10.19 -3.12 -21.26
N PHE A 47 9.35 -2.07 -21.38
CA PHE A 47 9.36 -0.91 -20.49
C PHE A 47 8.05 -0.71 -19.73
N VAL A 48 6.99 -1.46 -20.04
CA VAL A 48 5.65 -1.24 -19.49
C VAL A 48 5.05 -2.56 -19.06
N ALA A 49 4.63 -2.63 -17.81
CA ALA A 49 3.81 -3.70 -17.26
C ALA A 49 2.46 -3.15 -16.80
N ILE A 50 1.43 -3.99 -16.80
CA ILE A 50 0.14 -3.72 -16.17
C ILE A 50 0.03 -4.59 -14.93
N ARG A 51 -0.35 -3.99 -13.80
CA ARG A 51 -0.46 -4.64 -12.51
C ARG A 51 -1.84 -4.45 -11.91
N PHE A 52 -2.48 -5.56 -11.58
CA PHE A 52 -3.67 -5.60 -10.74
C PHE A 52 -3.25 -5.81 -9.27
N ASN A 53 -3.85 -5.06 -8.36
CA ASN A 53 -3.59 -5.15 -6.92
C ASN A 53 -4.91 -5.35 -6.17
N ALA A 54 -4.90 -6.23 -5.17
CA ALA A 54 -6.01 -6.38 -4.23
C ALA A 54 -5.42 -6.44 -2.82
N ASN A 55 -5.83 -5.50 -1.97
CA ASN A 55 -5.39 -5.39 -0.57
C ASN A 55 -6.60 -5.43 0.34
N PHE A 56 -6.45 -6.16 1.44
CA PHE A 56 -7.47 -6.39 2.45
C PHE A 56 -6.86 -6.35 3.83
N GLY A 57 -7.68 -6.08 4.83
CA GLY A 57 -7.28 -6.16 6.22
C GLY A 57 -8.38 -5.62 7.11
N GLU A 58 -8.31 -5.99 8.37
CA GLU A 58 -9.14 -5.43 9.43
C GLU A 58 -8.21 -5.18 10.61
N ILE A 59 -8.35 -4.01 11.22
CA ILE A 59 -7.71 -3.63 12.46
C ILE A 59 -8.85 -3.19 13.37
N ASP A 60 -9.06 -3.93 14.44
CA ASP A 60 -9.99 -3.62 15.52
C ASP A 60 -9.13 -3.53 16.78
N VAL A 61 -9.00 -2.32 17.32
CA VAL A 61 -8.26 -2.07 18.56
C VAL A 61 -9.20 -1.34 19.53
N PRO A 62 -9.96 -2.10 20.33
CA PRO A 62 -10.85 -1.53 21.33
C PRO A 62 -10.04 -1.11 22.56
N GLY A 63 -10.33 0.06 23.11
CA GLY A 63 -9.68 0.62 24.29
C GLY A 63 -8.18 0.76 24.12
N ALA A 64 -7.74 1.39 23.03
CA ALA A 64 -6.37 1.34 22.55
C ALA A 64 -5.34 1.77 23.62
N ASP A 65 -4.85 0.77 24.35
CA ASP A 65 -3.58 0.75 25.08
C ASP A 65 -2.36 0.89 24.15
N LEU A 66 -2.57 1.23 22.87
CA LEU A 66 -1.53 1.56 21.89
C LEU A 66 -0.68 2.75 22.34
N ILE A 67 -1.20 3.57 23.26
CA ILE A 67 -0.49 4.64 23.97
C ILE A 67 -0.70 4.47 25.48
N GLY A 68 -0.52 3.25 26.01
CA GLY A 68 -0.49 2.90 27.44
C GLY A 68 -1.41 3.68 28.39
N ASP A 69 -2.49 3.06 28.86
CA ASP A 69 -3.37 3.55 29.91
C ASP A 69 -3.71 5.05 29.76
N SER A 70 -4.69 5.38 28.92
CA SER A 70 -5.33 6.72 28.86
C SER A 70 -4.35 7.89 28.72
N PHE A 71 -3.99 8.26 27.50
CA PHE A 71 -3.20 9.48 27.30
C PHE A 71 -4.05 10.73 27.62
N GLY A 72 -3.99 11.20 28.86
CA GLY A 72 -4.72 12.38 29.33
C GLY A 72 -6.19 12.14 29.69
N GLY A 73 -6.58 10.91 30.06
CA GLY A 73 -7.96 10.62 30.46
C GLY A 73 -8.92 10.50 29.28
N VAL A 74 -8.45 10.02 28.13
CA VAL A 74 -9.26 9.79 26.92
C VAL A 74 -9.00 8.38 26.43
N ASP A 75 -10.08 7.61 26.26
CA ASP A 75 -10.08 6.31 25.59
C ASP A 75 -10.18 6.51 24.09
N TYR A 76 -9.35 5.80 23.32
CA TYR A 76 -9.36 5.85 21.87
C TYR A 76 -9.75 4.48 21.34
N ASP A 77 -10.81 4.43 20.54
CA ASP A 77 -11.18 3.24 19.77
C ASP A 77 -10.83 3.46 18.30
N VAL A 78 -10.17 2.46 17.72
CA VAL A 78 -9.75 2.47 16.32
C VAL A 78 -10.27 1.22 15.63
N ASP A 79 -11.24 1.43 14.75
CA ASP A 79 -11.72 0.41 13.81
C ASP A 79 -11.33 0.82 12.40
N ALA A 80 -10.59 -0.03 11.71
CA ALA A 80 -10.21 0.16 10.32
C ALA A 80 -10.47 -1.11 9.51
N SER A 81 -11.31 -1.00 8.49
CA SER A 81 -11.54 -2.04 7.49
C SER A 81 -10.91 -1.60 6.18
N PHE A 82 -10.07 -2.46 5.61
CA PHE A 82 -9.34 -2.20 4.38
C PHE A 82 -9.87 -3.09 3.27
N GLY A 83 -10.27 -2.46 2.17
CA GLY A 83 -10.68 -3.10 0.94
C GLY A 83 -10.29 -2.22 -0.24
N THR A 84 -9.15 -2.50 -0.87
CA THR A 84 -8.63 -1.68 -1.97
C THR A 84 -8.27 -2.55 -3.16
N TYR A 85 -8.79 -2.18 -4.32
CA TYR A 85 -8.46 -2.80 -5.61
C TYR A 85 -7.83 -1.76 -6.52
N GLY A 86 -6.86 -2.16 -7.35
CA GLY A 86 -6.17 -1.22 -8.23
C GLY A 86 -5.74 -1.83 -9.55
N LEU A 87 -5.76 -1.01 -10.59
CA LEU A 87 -5.17 -1.30 -11.89
C LEU A 87 -4.14 -0.23 -12.21
N VAL A 88 -2.90 -0.65 -12.42
CA VAL A 88 -1.72 0.24 -12.48
C VAL A 88 -0.89 -0.11 -13.70
N ALA A 89 -0.36 0.92 -14.38
CA ALA A 89 0.69 0.78 -15.37
C ALA A 89 2.04 1.14 -14.73
N ASP A 90 3.00 0.23 -14.85
CA ASP A 90 4.34 0.34 -14.31
C ASP A 90 5.32 0.60 -15.45
N PHE A 91 5.87 1.82 -15.50
CA PHE A 91 6.89 2.22 -16.46
C PHE A 91 8.29 2.02 -15.87
N HIS A 92 9.13 1.28 -16.58
CA HIS A 92 10.48 0.90 -16.21
C HIS A 92 11.48 1.63 -17.12
N PRO A 93 11.80 2.91 -16.86
CA PRO A 93 12.63 3.73 -17.74
C PRO A 93 14.03 3.16 -17.99
N MET A 94 14.51 2.32 -17.08
CA MET A 94 15.83 1.73 -17.10
C MET A 94 15.80 0.20 -17.27
N ALA A 95 14.73 -0.36 -17.82
CA ALA A 95 14.57 -1.82 -17.98
C ALA A 95 15.71 -2.49 -18.75
N LEU A 96 16.33 -1.77 -19.69
CA LEU A 96 17.46 -2.27 -20.48
C LEU A 96 18.83 -2.01 -19.82
N SER A 97 18.87 -1.35 -18.66
CA SER A 97 20.11 -1.00 -17.97
C SER A 97 20.55 -2.11 -17.00
N PRO A 98 21.81 -2.59 -17.08
CA PRO A 98 22.36 -3.58 -16.15
C PRO A 98 22.41 -3.11 -14.69
N ILE A 99 22.32 -1.79 -14.45
CA ILE A 99 22.52 -1.15 -13.14
C ILE A 99 21.23 -0.44 -12.67
N GLY A 100 20.20 -0.40 -13.51
CA GLY A 100 19.05 0.50 -13.34
C GLY A 100 17.67 -0.16 -13.31
N ALA A 101 17.57 -1.49 -13.43
CA ALA A 101 16.27 -2.17 -13.58
C ALA A 101 15.28 -1.97 -12.42
N GLY A 102 15.71 -1.42 -11.27
CA GLY A 102 14.86 -1.25 -10.08
C GLY A 102 14.01 0.03 -10.04
N LEU A 103 14.26 1.02 -10.90
CA LEU A 103 13.42 2.22 -10.92
C LEU A 103 12.11 1.95 -11.66
N VAL A 104 11.00 2.12 -10.96
CA VAL A 104 9.65 1.97 -11.50
C VAL A 104 8.85 3.23 -11.23
N VAL A 105 8.19 3.76 -12.27
CA VAL A 105 7.22 4.84 -12.16
C VAL A 105 5.84 4.25 -12.43
N SER A 106 4.98 4.27 -11.42
CA SER A 106 3.67 3.65 -11.48
C SER A 106 2.56 4.70 -11.56
N GLY A 107 1.55 4.48 -12.40
CA GLY A 107 0.37 5.32 -12.49
C GLY A 107 -0.87 4.49 -12.77
N GLY A 108 -1.99 4.79 -12.13
CA GLY A 108 -3.16 3.91 -12.23
C GLY A 108 -4.41 4.44 -11.56
N LEU A 109 -5.41 3.57 -11.51
CA LEU A 109 -6.69 3.79 -10.86
C LEU A 109 -6.81 2.84 -9.68
N TYR A 110 -7.33 3.36 -8.57
CA TYR A 110 -7.65 2.59 -7.39
C TYR A 110 -9.12 2.79 -7.03
N TYR A 111 -9.79 1.68 -6.77
CA TYR A 111 -11.07 1.66 -6.07
C TYR A 111 -10.79 1.41 -4.59
N ASN A 112 -11.12 2.39 -3.77
CA ASN A 112 -10.85 2.39 -2.35
C ASN A 112 -12.17 2.27 -1.60
N ASN A 113 -12.34 1.17 -0.89
CA ASN A 113 -13.47 0.86 -0.01
C ASN A 113 -12.98 0.68 1.43
N ASN A 114 -11.98 1.48 1.83
CA ASN A 114 -11.49 1.49 3.19
C ASN A 114 -12.42 2.33 4.06
N GLU A 115 -12.74 1.82 5.24
CA GLU A 115 -13.54 2.47 6.27
C GLU A 115 -12.69 2.66 7.52
N PHE A 116 -12.72 3.86 8.08
CA PHE A 116 -11.99 4.19 9.29
C PHE A 116 -12.94 4.87 10.28
N THR A 117 -13.11 4.26 11.43
CA THR A 117 -13.84 4.82 12.56
C THR A 117 -12.85 5.08 13.69
N PHE A 118 -12.81 6.34 14.10
CA PHE A 118 -12.00 6.79 15.22
C PHE A 118 -12.93 7.43 16.24
N THR A 119 -13.00 6.82 17.42
CA THR A 119 -13.77 7.36 18.54
C THR A 119 -12.81 7.75 19.65
N ALA A 120 -13.08 8.89 20.28
CA ALA A 120 -12.28 9.41 21.38
C ALA A 120 -13.24 9.80 22.51
N ASP A 121 -13.27 8.98 23.55
CA ASP A 121 -14.20 9.13 24.67
C ASP A 121 -13.44 9.62 25.93
N PRO A 122 -13.83 10.76 26.51
CA PRO A 122 -13.21 11.21 27.76
C PRO A 122 -13.61 10.28 28.91
N LEU A 123 -12.61 9.84 29.68
CA LEU A 123 -12.79 9.12 30.93
C LEU A 123 -13.38 10.09 31.97
N THR A 124 -14.58 9.79 32.45
CA THR A 124 -15.26 10.54 33.54
C THR A 124 -14.80 10.09 34.91
#